data_AF-A0ABD5VK04-F1
#
_entry.id   AF-A0ABD5VK04-F1
#
_cell.length_a   1.000
_cell.length_b   1.000
_cell.length_c   1.000
_cell.angle_alpha   90.00
_cell.angle_beta   90.00
_cell.angle_gamma   90.00
#
_symmetry.space_group_name_H-M   'P 1'
#
loop_
_entity.id
_entity.type
_entity.pdbx_description
1 polymer ?
#
loop_
_entity_poly.entity_id
_entity_poly.type
_entity_poly.pdbx_seq_one_letter_code
_entity_poly.pdbx_strand_id
1 'polypeptide(L)' 'MTTEYDLPCATCDGPLARDTVAPDDLGVDAPGPVPVATCEHCGSRYYPAEALEVIGNEAS' A
#
# COMPACT_ATOMS: atom_id res chain seq x y z
N MET A 1 -6.34 -15.51 9.33
CA MET A 1 -6.58 -14.07 9.52
C MET A 1 -6.45 -13.45 8.14
N THR A 2 -7.51 -12.84 7.60
CA THR A 2 -7.46 -12.13 6.31
C THR A 2 -6.80 -10.77 6.54
N THR A 3 -5.90 -10.37 5.64
CA THR A 3 -5.32 -9.02 5.64
C THR A 3 -5.76 -8.30 4.37
N GLU A 4 -5.52 -6.99 4.27
CA GLU A 4 -5.85 -6.22 3.08
C GLU A 4 -5.08 -6.69 1.83
N TYR A 5 -3.94 -7.37 2.02
CA TYR A 5 -3.17 -8.02 0.94
C TYR A 5 -3.80 -9.32 0.44
N ASP A 6 -4.66 -9.96 1.23
CA ASP A 6 -5.37 -11.19 0.86
C ASP A 6 -6.63 -10.88 0.04
N LEU A 7 -7.00 -9.60 -0.05
CA LEU A 7 -8.17 -9.16 -0.79
C LEU A 7 -7.89 -9.16 -2.30
N PRO A 8 -8.93 -9.41 -3.13
CA PRO A 8 -8.80 -9.25 -4.57
C PRO A 8 -8.70 -7.77 -4.93
N CYS A 9 -8.01 -7.49 -6.04
CA CYS A 9 -7.89 -6.16 -6.60
C CYS A 9 -9.28 -5.60 -6.95
N ALA A 10 -9.62 -4.43 -6.40
CA ALA A 10 -10.92 -3.78 -6.65
C ALA A 10 -11.16 -3.39 -8.13
N THR A 11 -10.12 -3.40 -8.97
CA THR A 11 -10.22 -3.04 -10.39
C THR A 11 -10.37 -4.26 -11.31
N CYS A 12 -9.63 -5.35 -11.05
CA CYS A 12 -9.56 -6.50 -11.97
C CYS A 12 -9.80 -7.86 -11.30
N ASP A 13 -10.11 -7.87 -10.00
CA ASP A 13 -10.30 -9.06 -9.17
C ASP A 13 -9.06 -9.96 -9.05
N GLY A 14 -7.91 -9.51 -9.57
CA GLY A 14 -6.65 -10.24 -9.51
C GLY A 14 -6.02 -10.27 -8.11
N PRO A 15 -5.06 -11.19 -7.87
CA PRO A 15 -4.32 -11.27 -6.62
C PRO A 15 -3.58 -9.96 -6.33
N LEU A 16 -3.59 -9.58 -5.05
CA LEU A 16 -2.73 -8.54 -4.50
C LEU A 16 -1.51 -9.17 -3.86
N ALA A 17 -0.36 -8.51 -4.03
CA ALA A 17 0.90 -8.84 -3.40
C ALA A 17 1.31 -7.71 -2.46
N ARG A 18 1.93 -8.07 -1.33
CA ARG A 18 2.54 -7.09 -0.43
C ARG A 18 3.83 -6.57 -1.04
N ASP A 19 3.94 -5.25 -1.11
CA ASP A 19 5.11 -4.54 -1.62
C ASP A 19 5.43 -3.34 -0.71
N THR A 20 6.57 -2.68 -0.95
CA THR A 20 6.97 -1.49 -0.18
C THR A 20 7.57 -0.46 -1.12
N VAL A 21 7.06 0.76 -1.07
CA VAL A 21 7.50 1.85 -1.94
C VAL A 21 8.25 2.89 -1.11
N ALA A 22 9.32 3.46 -1.68
CA ALA A 22 10.03 4.55 -1.03
C ALA A 22 9.12 5.78 -0.92
N PRO A 23 9.12 6.50 0.22
CA PRO A 23 8.29 7.69 0.40
C PRO A 23 8.56 8.78 -0.66
N ASP A 24 9.81 8.88 -1.11
CA ASP A 24 10.24 9.79 -2.19
C ASP A 24 9.53 9.50 -3.53
N ASP A 25 9.31 8.23 -3.87
CA ASP A 25 8.61 7.81 -5.10
C ASP A 25 7.10 8.10 -5.03
N LEU A 26 6.55 8.15 -3.81
CA LEU A 26 5.15 8.50 -3.54
C LEU A 26 4.93 10.01 -3.36
N GLY A 27 6.00 10.80 -3.24
CA GLY A 27 5.91 12.23 -2.94
C GLY A 27 5.30 12.55 -1.57
N VAL A 28 5.46 11.65 -0.60
CA VAL A 28 4.99 11.81 0.78
C VAL A 28 6.17 11.91 1.73
N ASP A 29 6.03 12.71 2.79
CA ASP A 29 7.00 12.71 3.88
C ASP A 29 6.67 11.56 4.82
N ALA A 30 7.51 10.53 4.83
CA ALA A 30 7.34 9.38 5.69
C ALA A 30 8.70 8.93 6.23
N PRO A 31 8.76 8.42 7.48
CA PRO A 31 10.01 8.06 8.13
C PRO A 31 10.69 6.82 7.53
N GLY A 32 10.02 6.08 6.65
CA GLY A 32 10.53 4.86 6.04
C GLY A 32 9.69 4.37 4.86
N PRO A 33 10.02 3.18 4.31
CA PRO A 33 9.28 2.57 3.22
C PRO A 33 7.80 2.41 3.57
N VAL A 34 6.93 2.82 2.65
CA VAL A 34 5.48 2.74 2.81
C VAL A 34 5.01 1.37 2.32
N PRO A 35 4.38 0.55 3.17
CA PRO A 35 3.78 -0.71 2.74
C PRO A 35 2.59 -0.46 1.81
N VAL A 36 2.51 -1.22 0.71
CA VAL A 36 1.42 -1.13 -0.26
C VAL A 36 0.99 -2.52 -0.72
N ALA A 37 -0.26 -2.63 -1.16
CA ALA A 37 -0.75 -3.82 -1.85
C ALA A 37 -0.76 -3.54 -3.36
N THR A 38 0.04 -4.28 -4.13
CA THR A 38 0.13 -4.13 -5.58
C THR A 38 -0.54 -5.30 -6.28
N CYS A 39 -1.40 -5.02 -7.26
CA CYS A 39 -1.99 -6.07 -8.08
C CYS A 39 -1.00 -6.56 -9.14
N GLU A 40 -0.75 -7.87 -9.17
CA GLU A 40 0.18 -8.49 -10.13
C GLU A 40 -0.35 -8.48 -11.58
N HIS A 41 -1.66 -8.28 -11.77
CA HIS A 41 -2.29 -8.32 -13.09
C HIS A 41 -2.40 -6.94 -13.74
N CYS A 42 -2.89 -5.94 -13.01
CA CYS A 42 -3.13 -4.61 -13.57
C CYS A 42 -2.15 -3.53 -13.08
N GLY A 43 -1.30 -3.84 -12.09
CA GLY A 43 -0.36 -2.89 -11.51
C GLY A 43 -1.00 -1.82 -10.60
N SER A 44 -2.32 -1.92 -10.32
CA SER A 44 -2.98 -1.03 -9.36
C SER A 44 -2.34 -1.16 -7.98
N ARG A 45 -2.13 -0.02 -7.31
CA ARG A 45 -1.60 0.06 -5.95
C ARG A 45 -2.68 0.50 -4.98
N TYR A 46 -2.73 -0.16 -3.83
CA TYR A 46 -3.65 0.12 -2.74
C TYR A 46 -2.86 0.35 -1.45
N TYR A 47 -3.34 1.27 -0.62
CA TYR A 47 -2.67 1.67 0.61
C TYR A 47 -3.43 1.07 1.80
N PRO A 48 -2.92 0.00 2.42
CA PRO A 48 -3.54 -0.61 3.60
C PRO A 48 -3.46 0.33 4.81
N ALA A 49 -4.16 0.00 5.89
CA ALA A 49 -4.18 0.82 7.10
C ALA A 49 -2.76 1.10 7.64
N GLU A 50 -1.84 0.13 7.57
CA GLU A 50 -0.44 0.31 7.98
C GLU A 50 0.30 1.39 7.17
N ALA A 51 -0.08 1.63 5.91
CA ALA A 51 0.49 2.70 5.10
C ALA A 51 0.15 4.08 5.69
N LEU A 52 -1.07 4.21 6.21
CA LEU A 52 -1.54 5.44 6.85
C LEU A 52 -0.86 5.66 8.20
N GLU A 53 -0.45 4.62 8.92
CA GLU A 53 0.34 4.77 10.14
C GLU A 53 1.75 5.31 9.84
N VAL A 54 2.30 4.99 8.66
CA VAL A 54 3.62 5.45 8.21
C VAL A 54 3.55 6.88 7.66
N ILE A 55 2.54 7.19 6.83
CA ILE A 55 2.39 8.51 6.19
C ILE A 55 1.70 9.52 7.13
N GLY A 56 0.71 9.08 7.91
CA GLY A 56 -0.16 9.90 8.74
C GLY A 56 0.42 10.30 10.09
N ASN A 57 1.72 10.09 10.31
CA ASN A 57 2.41 10.61 11.49
C ASN A 57 2.59 12.15 11.44
N GLU A 58 2.09 12.82 10.39
CA GLU A 58 2.03 14.27 10.26
C GLU A 58 0.68 14.81 10.78
N ALA A 59 0.41 14.67 12.08
CA ALA A 59 -0.63 15.42 12.79
C ALA A 59 -0.38 15.43 14.30
N SER A 60 0.51 16.31 14.76
CA SER A 60 0.54 16.80 16.15
C SER A 60 0.90 18.27 16.18
#